data_AF-A0A842MT18-F1
#
_entry.id   AF-A0A842MT18-F1
#
_cell.length_a   1.000
_cell.length_b   1.000
_cell.length_c   1.000
_cell.angle_alpha   90.00
_cell.angle_beta   90.00
_cell.angle_gamma   90.00
#
_symmetry.space_group_name_H-M   'P 1'
#
loop_
_entity.id
_entity.type
_entity.pdbx_description
1 polymer ?
#
loop_
_entity_poly.entity_id
_entity_poly.type
_entity_poly.pdbx_seq_one_letter_code
_entity_poly.pdbx_strand_id
1 'polypeptide(L)' 'MNVKLSVDGEEIELNEFVMKILSGAIVGAVTSLRGIKKDWKKIEISVEK' A
#
# COMPACT_ATOMS: atom_id res chain seq x y z
N MET A 1 2.12 2.05 -10.29
CA MET A 1 2.42 1.41 -8.99
C MET A 1 1.78 0.04 -9.01
N ASN A 2 2.45 -0.99 -8.47
CA ASN A 2 1.85 -2.31 -8.32
C ASN A 2 1.44 -2.47 -6.84
N VAL A 3 0.20 -2.87 -6.59
CA VAL A 3 -0.32 -3.14 -5.24
C VAL A 3 -0.68 -4.61 -5.18
N LYS A 4 -0.08 -5.33 -4.24
CA LYS A 4 -0.44 -6.70 -3.91
C LYS A 4 -1.20 -6.68 -2.58
N LEU A 5 -2.33 -7.36 -2.53
CA LEU A 5 -3.07 -7.58 -1.30
C LEU A 5 -3.01 -9.07 -0.98
N SER A 6 -2.61 -9.39 0.24
CA SER A 6 -2.69 -10.74 0.77
C SER A 6 -3.64 -10.75 1.97
N VAL A 7 -4.61 -11.66 1.95
CA VAL A 7 -5.56 -11.88 3.06
C VAL A 7 -5.39 -13.32 3.50
N ASP A 8 -5.06 -13.54 4.76
CA ASP A 8 -4.82 -14.87 5.34
C ASP A 8 -3.83 -15.74 4.54
N GLY A 9 -2.82 -15.09 3.92
CA GLY A 9 -1.80 -15.74 3.10
C GLY A 9 -2.16 -15.94 1.63
N GLU A 10 -3.39 -15.63 1.22
CA GLU A 10 -3.84 -15.73 -0.17
C GLU A 10 -3.70 -14.39 -0.90
N GLU A 11 -3.10 -14.39 -2.10
CA GLU A 11 -3.00 -13.19 -2.95
C GLU A 11 -4.34 -12.90 -3.63
N ILE A 12 -4.89 -11.71 -3.38
CA ILE A 12 -6.18 -11.28 -3.91
C ILE A 12 -5.95 -10.39 -5.13
N GLU A 13 -6.55 -10.76 -6.26
CA GLU A 13 -6.52 -9.94 -7.47
C GLU A 13 -7.33 -8.65 -7.24
N LEU A 14 -6.69 -7.51 -7.48
CA LEU A 14 -7.32 -6.20 -7.33
C LEU A 14 -7.79 -5.68 -8.68
N ASN A 15 -9.04 -5.22 -8.73
CA ASN A 15 -9.52 -4.43 -9.88
C ASN A 15 -8.92 -3.01 -9.88
N GLU A 16 -9.04 -2.31 -11.00
CA GLU A 16 -8.47 -0.97 -11.17
C GLU A 16 -8.96 0.05 -10.14
N PHE A 17 -10.23 -0.03 -9.73
CA PHE A 17 -10.82 0.89 -8.78
C PHE A 17 -10.17 0.73 -7.40
N VAL A 18 -10.11 -0.51 -6.89
CA VAL A 18 -9.53 -0.81 -5.57
C VAL A 18 -8.03 -0.51 -5.56
N MET A 19 -7.32 -0.83 -6.64
CA MET A 19 -5.90 -0.53 -6.79
C MET A 19 -5.61 0.98 -6.67
N LYS A 20 -6.42 1.84 -7.30
CA LYS A 20 -6.29 3.30 -7.22
C LYS A 20 -6.55 3.83 -5.81
N ILE A 21 -7.59 3.33 -5.13
CA ILE A 21 -7.93 3.74 -3.77
C ILE A 21 -6.82 3.36 -2.78
N LEU A 22 -6.39 2.10 -2.78
CA LEU A 22 -5.36 1.62 -1.84
C LEU A 22 -4.02 2.31 -2.07
N SER A 23 -3.56 2.40 -3.32
CA SER A 23 -2.29 3.07 -3.63
C SER A 23 -2.30 4.55 -3.21
N GLY A 24 -3.38 5.28 -3.52
CA GLY A 24 -3.52 6.68 -3.12
C GLY A 24 -3.50 6.88 -1.60
N ALA A 25 -4.28 6.06 -0.87
CA ALA A 25 -4.35 6.14 0.58
C ALA A 25 -3.00 5.80 1.25
N ILE A 26 -2.35 4.71 0.82
CA ILE A 26 -1.07 4.26 1.37
C ILE A 26 0.03 5.29 1.11
N VAL A 27 0.13 5.82 -0.12
CA VAL A 27 1.12 6.85 -0.47
C VAL A 27 0.88 8.13 0.30
N GLY A 28 -0.38 8.57 0.41
CA GLY A 28 -0.75 9.76 1.16
C GLY A 28 -0.37 9.64 2.64
N ALA A 29 -0.66 8.49 3.25
CA ALA A 29 -0.28 8.20 4.63
C ALA A 29 1.24 8.24 4.83
N VAL A 30 2.00 7.48 4.03
CA VAL A 30 3.46 7.39 4.16
C VAL A 30 4.16 8.73 3.88
N THR A 31 3.69 9.49 2.89
CA THR A 31 4.26 10.81 2.56
C THR A 31 4.03 11.84 3.66
N SER A 32 2.98 11.65 4.48
CA SER A 32 2.66 12.54 5.60
C SER A 32 3.47 12.23 6.87
N LEU A 33 4.18 11.09 6.92
CA LEU A 33 5.00 10.71 8.07
C LEU A 33 6.30 11.51 8.12
N ARG A 34 6.66 11.99 9.31
CA ARG A 34 7.95 12.65 9.54
C ARG A 34 9.09 11.63 9.43
N GLY A 35 10.19 12.01 8.77
CA GLY A 35 11.40 11.19 8.68
C GLY A 35 11.45 10.21 7.49
N ILE A 36 10.37 10.09 6.72
CA ILE A 36 10.37 9.33 5.47
C ILE A 36 10.98 10.18 4.35
N LYS A 37 12.02 9.66 3.69
CA LYS A 37 12.63 10.32 2.53
C LYS A 37 11.71 10.21 1.32
N LYS A 38 11.70 11.23 0.45
CA LYS A 38 10.79 11.30 -0.72
C LYS A 38 11.09 10.26 -1.82
N ASP A 39 12.22 9.57 -1.75
CA ASP A 39 12.74 8.63 -2.73
C ASP A 39 12.59 7.14 -2.31
N TRP A 40 11.61 6.84 -1.46
CA TRP A 40 11.31 5.46 -1.07
C TRP A 40 10.95 4.59 -2.30
N LYS A 41 11.35 3.31 -2.27
CA LYS A 41 11.17 2.37 -3.38
C LYS A 41 10.07 1.32 -3.15
N LYS A 42 9.81 0.98 -1.88
CA LYS A 42 8.83 -0.03 -1.46
C LYS A 42 8.14 0.45 -0.17
N ILE A 43 6.84 0.24 -0.09
CA ILE A 43 6.04 0.37 1.13
C ILE A 43 5.50 -1.03 1.43
N GLU A 44 5.61 -1.46 2.68
CA GLU A 44 5.07 -2.73 3.17
C GLU A 44 4.29 -2.43 4.45
N ILE A 45 3.04 -2.85 4.49
CA ILE A 45 2.12 -2.63 5.61
C ILE A 45 1.57 -3.99 6.00
N SER A 46 1.70 -4.34 7.28
CA SER A 46 1.09 -5.53 7.87
C SER A 46 0.06 -5.08 8.89
N VAL A 47 -1.13 -5.67 8.83
CA VAL A 47 -2.20 -5.43 9.80
C VAL A 47 -2.51 -6.77 10.43
N GLU A 48 -2.23 -6.88 11.72
CA GLU A 48 -2.58 -8.05 12.54
C GLU A 48 -3.82 -7.70 13.36
N LYS A 49 -4.66 -8.69 13.63
CA LYS A 49 -5.86 -8.55 14.44
C LYS A 49 -5.74 -9.37 15.72
#